data_AF-K9DW87-F1
#
_entry.id   AF-K9DW87-F1
#
_cell.length_a   1.000
_cell.length_b   1.000
_cell.length_c   1.000
_cell.angle_alpha   90.00
_cell.angle_beta   90.00
_cell.angle_gamma   90.00
#
_symmetry.space_group_name_H-M   'P 1'
#
loop_
_entity.id
_entity.type
_entity.pdbx_description
1 polymer ?
#
loop_
_entity_poly.entity_id
_entity_poly.type
_entity_poly.pdbx_seq_one_letter_code
_entity_poly.pdbx_strand_id
1 'polypeptide(L)'
;MRPLPCIVLCACASMLAGCSCEVTYADVSHHEEFRKVVGSRYEIIGEVDAYGIGRHSRAPADYLTLIPRPGIGGSEVVFEAPVPKGATVTVTKVFQTNRIVFESGITLEVELHGAGLPLRGRTLIDLNRGSEGPGPAGLNPEIYKKL
;
A
#
# COMPACT_ATOMS: atom_id res chain seq x y z
N MET A 1 -38.47 56.31 11.36
CA MET A 1 -38.39 54.84 11.26
C MET A 1 -37.23 54.53 10.32
N ARG A 2 -36.16 53.89 10.81
CA ARG A 2 -34.95 53.57 10.02
C ARG A 2 -34.93 52.07 9.73
N PRO A 3 -34.58 51.60 8.52
CA PRO A 3 -34.49 50.18 8.24
C PRO A 3 -33.19 49.60 8.83
N LEU A 4 -33.31 48.45 9.50
CA LEU A 4 -32.19 47.63 9.94
C LEU A 4 -31.57 46.91 8.74
N PRO A 5 -30.23 46.87 8.61
CA PRO A 5 -29.58 46.17 7.51
C PRO A 5 -29.59 44.66 7.78
N CYS A 6 -30.18 43.94 6.82
CA CYS A 6 -30.22 42.49 6.70
C CYS A 6 -28.81 41.96 6.31
N ILE A 7 -27.84 42.03 7.24
CA ILE A 7 -26.45 41.60 6.99
C ILE A 7 -26.01 40.63 8.09
N VAL A 8 -26.67 39.47 8.24
CA VAL A 8 -26.03 38.32 8.92
C VAL A 8 -26.73 37.03 8.49
N LEU A 9 -26.63 36.61 7.22
CA LEU A 9 -27.10 35.26 6.87
C LEU A 9 -26.47 34.70 5.57
N CYS A 10 -25.13 34.65 5.47
CA CYS A 10 -24.52 33.94 4.33
C CYS A 10 -23.04 33.55 4.52
N ALA A 11 -22.61 33.17 5.74
CA ALA A 11 -21.18 32.91 6.02
C ALA A 11 -20.86 31.53 6.63
N CYS A 12 -21.76 30.54 6.59
CA CYS A 12 -21.55 29.23 7.23
C CYS A 12 -21.77 28.01 6.31
N ALA A 13 -21.64 28.15 4.98
CA ALA A 13 -21.94 27.06 4.03
C ALA A 13 -20.74 26.51 3.22
N SER A 14 -19.49 26.86 3.58
CA SER A 14 -18.30 26.56 2.75
C SER A 14 -17.25 25.62 3.38
N MET A 15 -17.54 24.96 4.51
CA MET A 15 -16.53 24.14 5.23
C MET A 15 -16.76 22.62 5.25
N LEU A 16 -17.64 22.06 4.40
CA LEU A 16 -17.90 20.61 4.35
C LEU A 16 -17.73 20.00 2.96
N ALA A 17 -16.82 20.53 2.15
CA ALA A 17 -16.21 19.74 1.08
C ALA A 17 -15.12 18.85 1.71
N GLY A 18 -15.55 17.81 2.44
CA GLY A 18 -14.67 16.74 2.84
C GLY A 18 -14.11 16.10 1.58
N CYS A 19 -12.86 16.42 1.24
CA CYS A 19 -12.12 15.69 0.21
C CYS A 19 -12.06 14.23 0.65
N SER A 20 -12.94 13.39 0.10
CA SER A 20 -12.69 11.95 0.06
C SER A 20 -11.51 11.75 -0.88
N CYS A 21 -10.29 11.87 -0.35
CA CYS A 21 -9.08 11.47 -1.05
C CYS A 21 -9.09 9.94 -1.13
N GLU A 22 -9.87 9.42 -2.07
CA GLU A 22 -9.83 8.01 -2.43
C GLU A 22 -8.42 7.69 -2.95
N VAL A 23 -7.82 6.61 -2.41
CA VAL A 23 -6.48 6.19 -2.85
C VAL A 23 -6.60 5.62 -4.25
N THR A 24 -5.93 6.24 -5.20
CA THR A 24 -5.84 5.73 -6.58
C THR A 24 -4.55 4.95 -6.78
N TYR A 25 -4.57 3.97 -7.67
CA TYR A 25 -3.40 3.18 -8.07
C TYR A 25 -3.22 3.34 -9.58
N ALA A 26 -2.28 4.18 -9.98
CA ALA A 26 -1.91 4.37 -11.38
C ALA A 26 -0.77 3.39 -11.72
N ASP A 27 -0.97 2.53 -12.72
CA ASP A 27 0.09 1.63 -13.20
C ASP A 27 1.17 2.42 -13.92
N VAL A 28 2.36 2.45 -13.34
CA VAL A 28 3.54 3.14 -13.88
C VAL A 28 4.63 2.15 -14.32
N SER A 29 4.31 0.85 -14.39
CA SER A 29 5.25 -0.24 -14.73
C SER A 29 6.01 -0.01 -16.04
N HIS A 30 5.44 0.76 -16.96
CA HIS A 30 6.01 1.06 -18.27
C HIS A 30 7.04 2.19 -18.26
N HIS A 31 7.13 2.98 -17.20
CA HIS A 31 8.09 4.08 -17.10
C HIS A 31 9.52 3.55 -17.04
N GLU A 32 10.45 4.29 -17.66
CA GLU A 32 11.84 3.86 -17.83
C GLU A 32 12.53 3.51 -16.50
N GLU A 33 12.24 4.28 -15.45
CA GLU A 33 12.79 4.09 -14.09
C GLU A 33 12.38 2.76 -13.44
N PHE A 34 11.24 2.17 -13.83
CA PHE A 34 10.71 0.93 -13.25
C PHE A 34 10.93 -0.31 -14.12
N ARG A 35 11.45 -0.15 -15.35
CA ARG A 35 11.69 -1.27 -16.28
C ARG A 35 12.62 -2.35 -15.71
N LYS A 36 13.55 -1.96 -14.82
CA LYS A 36 14.48 -2.89 -14.16
C LYS A 36 13.89 -3.55 -12.91
N VAL A 37 12.76 -3.05 -12.42
CA VAL A 37 12.11 -3.51 -11.19
C VAL A 37 11.10 -4.60 -11.53
N VAL A 38 10.28 -4.39 -12.56
CA VAL A 38 9.33 -5.41 -13.05
C VAL A 38 10.10 -6.66 -13.50
N GLY A 39 9.66 -7.83 -13.03
CA GLY A 39 10.30 -9.12 -13.25
C GLY A 39 11.48 -9.41 -12.30
N SER A 40 11.92 -8.45 -11.47
CA SER A 40 12.94 -8.72 -10.45
C SER A 40 12.39 -9.69 -9.40
N ARG A 41 13.26 -10.61 -8.98
CA ARG A 41 12.97 -11.62 -7.97
C ARG A 41 13.75 -11.33 -6.69
N TYR A 42 13.10 -11.54 -5.57
CA TYR A 42 13.69 -11.33 -4.25
C TYR A 42 13.37 -12.51 -3.34
N GLU A 43 14.33 -12.89 -2.52
CA GLU A 43 14.16 -13.81 -1.41
C GLU A 43 13.89 -13.01 -0.13
N ILE A 44 12.87 -13.42 0.63
CA ILE A 44 12.55 -12.82 1.93
C ILE A 44 13.51 -13.41 2.97
N ILE A 45 14.40 -12.55 3.48
CA ILE A 45 15.39 -12.90 4.51
C ILE A 45 15.08 -12.26 5.87
N GLY A 46 14.27 -11.21 5.87
CA GLY A 46 13.78 -10.51 7.07
C GLY A 46 12.49 -11.08 7.64
N GLU A 47 11.98 -10.46 8.70
CA GLU A 47 10.67 -10.78 9.26
C GLU A 47 9.57 -9.97 8.55
N VAL A 48 8.67 -10.68 7.88
CA VAL A 48 7.55 -10.09 7.13
C VAL A 48 6.31 -10.89 7.45
N ASP A 49 5.22 -10.20 7.75
CA ASP A 49 3.90 -10.80 7.92
C ASP A 49 3.02 -10.42 6.72
N ALA A 50 2.19 -11.37 6.29
CA ALA A 50 1.16 -11.18 5.28
C ALA A 50 -0.17 -10.86 5.96
N TYR A 51 -0.73 -9.70 5.60
CA TYR A 51 -2.01 -9.23 6.11
C TYR A 51 -3.07 -9.35 5.03
N GLY A 52 -4.16 -10.04 5.35
CA GLY A 52 -5.37 -10.03 4.54
C GLY A 52 -6.17 -8.78 4.86
N ILE A 53 -6.32 -7.87 3.88
CA ILE A 53 -7.09 -6.64 4.03
C ILE A 53 -8.46 -6.82 3.39
N GLY A 54 -9.53 -6.49 4.12
CA GLY A 54 -10.90 -6.48 3.62
C GLY A 54 -11.67 -5.29 4.15
N ARG A 55 -12.92 -5.14 3.73
CA ARG A 55 -13.80 -4.03 4.20
C ARG A 55 -13.96 -3.96 5.71
N HIS A 56 -13.92 -5.10 6.38
CA HIS A 56 -13.93 -5.23 7.84
C HIS A 56 -13.41 -6.62 8.25
N SER A 57 -13.12 -6.85 9.53
CA SER A 57 -12.43 -8.05 10.04
C SER A 57 -13.16 -9.37 9.81
N ARG A 58 -14.49 -9.33 9.61
CA ARG A 58 -15.30 -10.51 9.26
C ARG A 58 -15.56 -10.70 7.76
N ALA A 59 -15.07 -9.79 6.92
CA ALA A 59 -15.25 -9.87 5.47
C ALA A 59 -14.20 -10.83 4.88
N PRO A 60 -14.43 -11.40 3.70
CA PRO A 60 -13.34 -11.96 2.90
C PRO A 60 -12.27 -10.90 2.68
N ALA A 61 -11.00 -11.31 2.65
CA ALA A 61 -9.95 -10.35 2.30
C ALA A 61 -9.98 -10.08 0.79
N ASP A 62 -9.89 -8.80 0.44
CA ASP A 62 -9.88 -8.27 -0.92
C ASP A 62 -8.48 -8.39 -1.55
N TYR A 63 -7.42 -8.18 -0.75
CA TYR A 63 -6.03 -8.34 -1.17
C TYR A 63 -5.11 -8.69 0.01
N LEU A 64 -3.89 -9.09 -0.32
CA LEU A 64 -2.80 -9.33 0.62
C LEU A 64 -1.83 -8.14 0.58
N THR A 65 -1.32 -7.74 1.74
CA THR A 65 -0.18 -6.82 1.84
C THR A 65 0.92 -7.43 2.69
N LEU A 66 2.17 -7.31 2.24
CA LEU A 66 3.34 -7.78 2.97
C LEU A 66 3.95 -6.61 3.72
N ILE A 67 4.02 -6.73 5.04
CA ILE A 67 4.48 -5.65 5.91
C ILE A 67 5.56 -6.19 6.85
N PRO A 68 6.76 -5.60 6.84
CA PRO A 68 7.79 -5.86 7.83
C PRO A 68 7.35 -5.47 9.23
N ARG A 69 7.97 -6.08 10.26
CA ARG A 69 7.68 -5.70 11.65
C ARG A 69 8.31 -4.34 12.01
N PRO A 70 7.65 -3.50 12.82
CA PRO A 70 6.35 -3.72 13.48
C PRO A 70 5.18 -3.57 12.49
N GLY A 71 4.27 -4.54 12.52
CA GLY A 71 3.17 -4.66 11.55
C GLY A 71 2.01 -3.66 11.76
N ILE A 72 0.81 -4.03 11.31
CA ILE A 72 -0.37 -3.17 11.37
C ILE A 72 -1.56 -3.84 12.06
N GLY A 73 -2.41 -3.02 12.68
CA GLY A 73 -3.71 -3.41 13.17
C GLY A 73 -4.81 -2.53 12.59
N GLY A 74 -6.06 -2.99 12.63
CA GLY A 74 -7.20 -2.20 12.18
C GLY A 74 -8.45 -3.05 12.02
N SER A 75 -9.62 -2.40 11.95
CA SER A 75 -10.88 -3.09 11.71
C SER A 75 -10.95 -3.74 10.33
N GLU A 76 -10.06 -3.37 9.41
CA GLU A 76 -9.97 -3.88 8.03
C GLU A 76 -9.06 -5.12 7.91
N VAL A 77 -8.27 -5.42 8.95
CA VAL A 77 -7.40 -6.60 8.96
C VAL A 77 -8.27 -7.84 9.23
N VAL A 78 -8.31 -8.74 8.26
CA VAL A 78 -9.07 -10.00 8.30
C VAL A 78 -8.23 -11.10 8.96
N PHE A 79 -6.96 -11.19 8.60
CA PHE A 79 -6.00 -12.09 9.22
C PHE A 79 -4.57 -11.56 9.07
N GLU A 80 -3.70 -12.14 9.87
CA GLU A 80 -2.25 -11.98 9.84
C GLU A 80 -1.62 -13.36 9.81
N ALA A 81 -0.62 -13.56 8.94
CA ALA A 81 0.14 -14.81 8.87
C ALA A 81 1.62 -14.52 8.58
N PRO A 82 2.57 -15.10 9.34
CA PRO A 82 3.99 -14.90 9.07
C PRO A 82 4.37 -15.51 7.72
N VAL A 83 5.19 -14.79 6.97
CA VAL A 83 5.77 -15.30 5.72
C VAL A 83 7.09 -16.00 6.05
N PRO A 84 7.27 -17.26 5.65
CA PRO A 84 8.51 -17.97 5.95
C PRO A 84 9.70 -17.33 5.24
N LYS A 85 10.83 -17.23 5.96
CA LYS A 85 12.11 -16.87 5.35
C LYS A 85 12.48 -17.88 4.26
N GLY A 86 13.09 -17.39 3.18
CA GLY A 86 13.36 -18.16 1.97
C GLY A 86 12.18 -18.20 0.98
N ALA A 87 11.00 -17.70 1.35
CA ALA A 87 9.95 -17.41 0.37
C ALA A 87 10.46 -16.38 -0.64
N THR A 88 9.95 -16.46 -1.88
CA THR A 88 10.38 -15.55 -2.94
C THR A 88 9.22 -14.72 -3.45
N VAL A 89 9.49 -13.45 -3.73
CA VAL A 89 8.56 -12.54 -4.42
C VAL A 89 9.08 -12.18 -5.80
N THR A 90 8.19 -12.13 -6.77
CA THR A 90 8.47 -11.63 -8.13
C THR A 90 7.65 -10.37 -8.35
N VAL A 91 8.29 -9.25 -8.68
CA VAL A 91 7.56 -8.01 -8.95
C VAL A 91 6.86 -8.11 -10.30
N THR A 92 5.54 -7.96 -10.32
CA THR A 92 4.73 -8.02 -11.55
C THR A 92 4.32 -6.64 -12.04
N LYS A 93 4.05 -5.70 -11.13
CA LYS A 93 3.67 -4.33 -11.45
C LYS A 93 4.18 -3.31 -10.43
N VAL A 94 4.25 -2.06 -10.86
CA VAL A 94 4.55 -0.90 -10.04
C VAL A 94 3.40 0.08 -10.15
N PHE A 95 2.79 0.43 -9.02
CA PHE A 95 1.74 1.42 -8.93
C PHE A 95 2.25 2.70 -8.26
N GLN A 96 1.84 3.84 -8.79
CA GLN A 96 1.95 5.13 -8.14
C GLN A 96 0.59 5.49 -7.54
N THR A 97 0.60 5.88 -6.27
CA THR A 97 -0.56 6.29 -5.50
C THR A 97 -0.59 7.79 -5.30
N ASN A 98 -1.79 8.34 -5.12
CA ASN A 98 -2.02 9.75 -4.83
C ASN A 98 -1.91 10.10 -3.33
N ARG A 99 -1.33 9.21 -2.50
CA ARG A 99 -1.06 9.50 -1.08
C ARG A 99 -0.06 10.68 -1.00
N ILE A 100 -0.36 11.67 -0.16
CA ILE A 100 0.16 13.06 -0.19
C ILE A 100 1.70 13.15 -0.24
N VAL A 101 2.21 13.86 -1.26
CA VAL A 101 3.45 14.67 -1.52
C VAL A 101 4.80 14.33 -0.86
N PHE A 102 4.87 13.77 0.35
CA PHE A 102 6.15 13.55 1.07
C PHE A 102 6.60 12.10 1.17
N GLU A 103 5.76 11.15 0.73
CA GLU A 103 6.11 9.73 0.66
C GLU A 103 6.20 9.31 -0.81
N SER A 104 7.18 8.47 -1.15
CA SER A 104 7.16 7.75 -2.42
C SER A 104 5.91 6.88 -2.41
N GLY A 105 4.83 7.36 -3.02
CA GLY A 105 3.54 6.67 -3.09
C GLY A 105 3.60 5.42 -3.97
N ILE A 106 4.67 4.65 -3.92
CA ILE A 106 4.92 3.49 -4.76
C ILE A 106 4.49 2.22 -4.02
N THR A 107 3.64 1.46 -4.70
CA THR A 107 3.20 0.12 -4.27
C THR A 107 3.61 -0.88 -5.33
N LEU A 108 4.24 -1.98 -4.92
CA LEU A 108 4.59 -3.08 -5.83
C LEU A 108 3.50 -4.14 -5.79
N GLU A 109 3.03 -4.59 -6.95
CA GLU A 109 2.31 -5.86 -7.04
C GLU A 109 3.34 -6.99 -7.19
N VAL A 110 3.18 -8.04 -6.40
CA VAL A 110 4.10 -9.18 -6.39
C VAL A 110 3.36 -10.49 -6.47
N GLU A 111 4.01 -11.48 -7.08
CA GLU A 111 3.68 -12.88 -6.91
C GLU A 111 4.51 -13.44 -5.76
N LEU A 112 3.84 -13.99 -4.74
CA LEU A 112 4.49 -14.63 -3.60
C LEU A 112 4.54 -16.15 -3.81
N HIS A 113 5.72 -16.75 -3.69
CA HIS A 113 5.95 -18.17 -3.81
C HIS A 113 6.54 -18.75 -2.52
N GLY A 114 6.11 -19.96 -2.15
CA GLY A 114 6.66 -20.69 -1.00
C GLY A 114 6.05 -20.35 0.37
N ALA A 115 4.99 -19.53 0.42
CA ALA A 115 4.43 -19.04 1.69
C ALA A 115 3.16 -19.75 2.20
N GLY A 116 2.59 -20.70 1.47
CA GLY A 116 1.43 -21.50 1.95
C GLY A 116 0.23 -20.68 2.43
N LEU A 117 0.03 -19.47 1.91
CA LEU A 117 -0.98 -18.53 2.42
C LEU A 117 -2.42 -18.96 2.07
N PRO A 118 -3.40 -18.61 2.92
CA PRO A 118 -4.80 -19.04 2.76
C PRO A 118 -5.56 -18.37 1.60
N LEU A 119 -4.99 -17.33 0.98
CA LEU A 119 -5.61 -16.61 -0.12
C LEU A 119 -4.79 -16.67 -1.41
N ARG A 120 -5.52 -16.77 -2.52
CA ARG A 120 -5.02 -16.51 -3.88
C ARG A 120 -5.63 -15.19 -4.33
N GLY A 121 -4.86 -14.11 -4.25
CA GLY A 121 -5.29 -12.76 -4.60
C GLY A 121 -4.09 -11.87 -4.91
N ARG A 122 -4.36 -10.59 -5.21
CA ARG A 122 -3.27 -9.63 -5.42
C ARG A 122 -2.48 -9.49 -4.12
N THR A 123 -1.16 -9.56 -4.24
CA THR A 123 -0.24 -9.33 -3.13
C THR A 123 0.52 -8.05 -3.37
N LEU A 124 0.49 -7.15 -2.40
CA LEU A 124 1.05 -5.82 -2.49
C LEU A 124 2.20 -5.64 -1.51
N ILE A 125 3.17 -4.82 -1.87
CA ILE A 125 4.20 -4.29 -0.99
C ILE A 125 4.17 -2.78 -1.09
N ASP A 126 3.70 -2.12 -0.04
CA ASP A 126 3.73 -0.66 0.08
C ASP A 126 5.15 -0.25 0.51
N LEU A 127 5.85 0.54 -0.31
CA LEU A 127 7.22 0.94 0.00
C LEU A 127 7.30 1.89 1.18
N ASN A 128 6.23 2.60 1.52
CA ASN A 128 6.13 3.50 2.67
C ASN A 128 5.75 2.79 3.98
N ARG A 129 5.94 1.46 4.08
CA ARG A 129 5.64 0.67 5.28
C ARG A 129 6.84 -0.14 5.78
N GLY A 130 8.05 0.42 5.71
CA GLY A 130 9.29 -0.22 6.17
C GLY A 130 9.90 -1.17 5.15
N SER A 131 9.35 -1.23 3.92
CA SER A 131 9.89 -2.04 2.83
C SER A 131 10.79 -1.24 1.88
N GLU A 132 10.95 0.06 2.11
CA GLU A 132 11.77 0.95 1.28
C GLU A 132 13.26 0.56 1.27
N GLY A 133 13.84 0.55 0.08
CA GLY A 133 15.27 0.36 -0.14
C GLY A 133 15.85 1.41 -1.09
N PRO A 134 17.10 1.21 -1.56
CA PRO A 134 17.76 2.15 -2.45
C PRO A 134 17.04 2.30 -3.81
N GLY A 135 16.77 3.55 -4.21
CA GLY A 135 16.14 3.89 -5.49
C GLY A 135 14.62 4.07 -5.42
N PRO A 136 13.98 4.48 -6.53
CA PRO A 136 12.57 4.90 -6.52
C PRO A 136 11.57 3.78 -6.24
N ALA A 137 11.96 2.53 -6.50
CA ALA A 137 11.15 1.34 -6.22
C ALA A 137 12.01 0.17 -5.68
N GLY A 138 13.08 0.51 -4.96
CA GLY A 138 13.95 -0.49 -4.33
C GLY A 138 13.29 -1.09 -3.09
N LEU A 139 13.48 -2.39 -2.89
CA LEU A 139 13.10 -3.06 -1.65
C LEU A 139 14.26 -3.05 -0.66
N ASN A 140 13.95 -2.96 0.64
CA ASN A 140 14.93 -2.97 1.71
C ASN A 140 15.79 -4.25 1.65
N PRO A 141 17.12 -4.15 1.43
CA PRO A 141 17.99 -5.32 1.28
C PRO A 141 18.18 -6.13 2.57
N GLU A 142 17.84 -5.58 3.74
CA GLU A 142 17.85 -6.31 5.01
C GLU A 142 16.66 -7.27 5.12
N ILE A 143 15.63 -7.07 4.31
CA ILE A 143 14.39 -7.84 4.31
C ILE A 143 14.26 -8.67 3.03
N TYR A 144 14.62 -8.08 1.89
CA TYR A 144 14.45 -8.63 0.55
C TYR A 144 15.79 -8.69 -0.17
N LYS A 145 16.35 -9.89 -0.30
CA LYS A 145 17.59 -10.11 -1.03
C LYS A 145 17.29 -10.34 -2.50
N LYS A 146 17.82 -9.49 -3.38
CA LYS A 146 17.68 -9.68 -4.83
C LYS A 146 18.39 -10.96 -5.30
N LEU A 147 17.72 -11.73 -6.16
CA LEU A 147 18.23 -12.97 -6.79
C LEU A 147 18.86 -12.70 -8.16
#